data_AF-A0A3B5LQG7-F1
#
_entry.id   AF-A0A3B5LQG7-F1
#
_cell.length_a   1.000
_cell.length_b   1.000
_cell.length_c   1.000
_cell.angle_alpha   90.00
_cell.angle_beta   90.00
_cell.angle_gamma   90.00
#
_symmetry.space_group_name_H-M   'P 1'
#
loop_
_entity.id
_entity.type
_entity.pdbx_description
1 polymer ?
#
loop_
_entity_poly.entity_id
_entity_poly.type
_entity_poly.pdbx_seq_one_letter_code
_entity_poly.pdbx_strand_id
1 'polypeptide(L)'
;HYSSLNPSLLAVGHFSPSGTLPCIMQKVSVFLLTERFILSTCDQHQYHFVSGSFTWSEAQAYCRQKHTDLATIQSFTEVERVWIGLYSEMDWRWSDGFTGSGAEYRDWETSDDEPDFYYAYQFCVLIAKNGKYWDDSCSISYPFICYNGNEKQLLHSVLTKT
;
A
#
# COMPACT_ATOMS: atom_id res chain seq x y z
N HIS A 1 6.96 -39.69 26.20
CA HIS A 1 8.17 -40.39 25.72
C HIS A 1 8.33 -40.11 24.23
N TYR A 2 9.43 -39.48 23.88
CA TYR A 2 9.89 -39.23 22.51
C TYR A 2 10.08 -40.53 21.72
N SER A 3 9.65 -40.53 20.46
CA SER A 3 10.17 -41.24 19.26
C SER A 3 8.99 -41.52 18.31
N SER A 4 9.03 -41.26 17.01
CA SER A 4 10.13 -41.09 16.08
C SER A 4 9.69 -40.19 14.91
N LEU A 5 10.56 -39.25 14.54
CA LEU A 5 10.51 -38.52 13.27
C LEU A 5 10.70 -39.52 12.13
N ASN A 6 9.79 -39.54 11.15
CA ASN A 6 10.06 -40.11 9.84
C ASN A 6 10.36 -38.95 8.86
N PRO A 7 11.63 -38.74 8.44
CA PRO A 7 12.02 -37.56 7.67
C PRO A 7 11.61 -37.58 6.18
N SER A 8 10.73 -38.49 5.77
CA SER A 8 10.63 -38.91 4.37
C SER A 8 9.29 -38.61 3.68
N LEU A 9 8.39 -37.86 4.32
CA LEU A 9 6.99 -37.73 3.88
C LEU A 9 6.45 -36.31 3.97
N LEU A 10 7.18 -35.35 3.38
CA LEU A 10 6.59 -34.11 2.87
C LEU A 10 7.24 -33.81 1.52
N ALA A 11 6.75 -34.49 0.49
CA ALA A 11 6.92 -34.06 -0.89
C ALA A 11 6.08 -32.79 -1.08
N VAL A 12 6.59 -31.64 -0.62
CA VAL A 12 6.16 -30.32 -1.03
C VAL A 12 7.24 -29.80 -1.96
N GLY A 13 6.85 -29.41 -3.18
CA GLY A 13 7.74 -29.06 -4.27
C GLY A 13 8.92 -28.21 -3.80
N HIS A 14 10.13 -28.70 -4.05
CA HIS A 14 11.36 -28.03 -3.69
C HIS A 14 11.42 -26.61 -4.30
N PHE A 15 11.18 -25.59 -3.48
CA PHE A 15 11.95 -24.37 -3.63
C PHE A 15 13.39 -24.72 -3.26
N SER A 16 14.27 -24.78 -4.26
CA SER A 16 15.70 -24.77 -4.00
C SER A 16 16.02 -23.51 -3.18
N PRO A 17 16.90 -23.57 -2.16
CA PRO A 17 17.31 -22.39 -1.38
C PRO A 17 17.94 -21.28 -2.23
N SER A 18 18.15 -21.57 -3.52
CA SER A 18 18.74 -20.74 -4.56
C SER A 18 17.88 -20.74 -5.84
N GLY A 19 16.54 -20.75 -5.72
CA GLY A 19 15.62 -20.67 -6.85
C GLY A 19 15.69 -19.29 -7.53
N THR A 20 16.53 -19.17 -8.55
CA THR A 20 16.59 -17.97 -9.39
C THR A 20 15.40 -17.94 -10.34
N LEU A 21 14.45 -17.05 -10.09
CA LEU A 21 13.43 -16.67 -11.07
C LEU A 21 14.10 -15.97 -12.27
N PRO A 22 13.46 -15.96 -13.46
CA PRO A 22 14.01 -15.33 -14.65
C PRO A 22 14.35 -13.85 -14.40
N CYS A 23 15.50 -13.45 -14.90
CA CYS A 23 16.13 -12.16 -14.61
C CYS A 23 15.39 -10.99 -15.28
N ILE A 24 15.24 -9.87 -14.56
CA ILE A 24 14.75 -8.63 -15.15
C ILE A 24 15.90 -8.03 -15.97
N MET A 25 15.71 -7.99 -17.29
CA MET A 25 16.65 -7.35 -18.21
C MET A 25 16.37 -5.85 -18.26
N GLN A 26 17.12 -5.05 -17.51
CA GLN A 26 17.06 -3.60 -17.64
C GLN A 26 17.98 -3.15 -18.78
N LYS A 27 17.44 -2.35 -19.70
CA LYS A 27 18.19 -1.74 -20.80
C LYS A 27 18.58 -0.33 -20.42
N VAL A 28 19.85 -0.10 -20.13
CA VAL A 28 20.39 1.25 -19.85
C VAL A 28 21.02 1.79 -21.13
N SER A 29 20.49 2.91 -21.63
CA SER A 29 21.09 3.62 -22.76
C SER A 29 22.18 4.57 -22.28
N VAL A 30 23.42 4.32 -22.71
CA VAL A 30 24.56 5.19 -22.44
C VAL A 30 24.96 5.88 -23.73
N PHE A 31 25.09 7.20 -23.68
CA PHE A 31 25.51 8.01 -24.82
C PHE A 31 26.96 8.43 -24.64
N LEU A 32 27.86 7.91 -25.48
CA LEU A 32 29.26 8.32 -25.52
C LEU A 32 29.55 8.88 -26.90
N LEU A 33 29.89 10.17 -26.96
CA LEU A 33 30.44 10.84 -28.14
C LEU A 33 29.65 10.60 -29.44
N THR A 34 28.32 10.67 -29.37
CA THR A 34 27.31 10.49 -30.46
C THR A 34 26.81 9.06 -30.70
N GLU A 35 27.43 8.04 -30.10
CA GLU A 35 26.98 6.65 -30.21
C GLU A 35 26.05 6.25 -29.05
N ARG A 36 25.02 5.44 -29.36
CA ARG A 36 24.10 4.86 -28.39
C ARG A 36 24.51 3.43 -28.06
N PHE A 37 24.90 3.19 -26.81
CA PHE A 37 25.12 1.84 -26.29
C PHE A 37 23.92 1.40 -25.46
N ILE A 38 23.38 0.21 -25.76
CA ILE A 38 22.38 -0.44 -24.91
C ILE A 38 23.11 -1.45 -24.04
N LEU A 39 23.33 -1.09 -22.77
CA LEU A 39 23.77 -2.05 -21.76
C LEU A 39 22.55 -2.83 -21.30
N SER A 40 22.65 -4.16 -21.34
CA SER A 40 21.66 -5.04 -20.73
C SER A 40 22.21 -5.50 -19.38
N THR A 41 21.61 -5.05 -18.29
CA THR A 41 21.91 -5.57 -16.95
C THR A 41 20.88 -6.63 -16.58
N CYS A 42 21.35 -7.66 -15.90
CA CYS A 42 20.50 -8.70 -15.35
C CYS A 42 20.43 -8.49 -13.83
N ASP A 43 19.31 -7.95 -13.36
CA ASP A 43 19.01 -7.93 -11.92
C ASP A 43 18.44 -9.28 -11.50
N GLN A 44 19.35 -10.16 -11.09
CA GLN A 44 18.99 -11.42 -10.47
C GLN A 44 18.46 -11.15 -9.07
N HIS A 45 17.15 -10.96 -8.95
CA HIS A 45 16.50 -10.77 -7.66
C HIS A 45 16.60 -12.08 -6.86
N GLN A 46 17.29 -12.03 -5.72
CA GLN A 46 17.32 -13.14 -4.77
C GLN A 46 16.10 -13.04 -3.87
N TYR A 47 15.20 -14.02 -3.96
CA TYR A 47 14.01 -14.08 -3.13
C TYR A 47 14.29 -14.90 -1.87
N HIS A 48 13.90 -14.37 -0.71
CA HIS A 48 14.00 -15.04 0.58
C HIS A 48 12.60 -15.36 1.09
N PHE A 49 12.26 -16.65 1.17
CA PHE A 49 10.99 -17.10 1.74
C PHE A 49 11.08 -17.15 3.27
N VAL A 50 10.07 -16.60 3.93
CA VAL A 50 9.94 -16.57 5.39
C VAL A 50 8.63 -17.25 5.75
N SER A 51 8.68 -18.40 6.43
CA SER A 51 7.51 -19.23 6.74
C SER A 51 6.70 -18.76 7.96
N GLY A 52 6.97 -17.57 8.50
CA GLY A 52 6.27 -17.02 9.66
C GLY A 52 4.99 -16.29 9.26
N SER A 53 4.04 -16.17 10.20
CA SER A 53 2.82 -15.38 9.99
C SER A 53 3.04 -13.95 10.47
N PHE A 54 2.82 -12.99 9.57
CA PHE A 54 2.98 -11.55 9.81
C PHE A 54 1.81 -10.80 9.16
N THR A 55 1.38 -9.67 9.73
CA THR A 55 0.61 -8.67 8.98
C THR A 55 1.46 -8.09 7.84
N TRP A 56 0.84 -7.43 6.86
CA TRP A 56 1.60 -6.85 5.75
C TRP A 56 2.68 -5.86 6.23
N SER A 57 2.31 -4.98 7.16
CA SER A 57 3.22 -3.97 7.72
C SER A 57 4.36 -4.61 8.53
N GLU A 58 4.09 -5.66 9.29
CA GLU A 58 5.13 -6.40 10.01
C GLU A 58 6.07 -7.14 9.05
N ALA A 59 5.53 -7.74 7.98
CA ALA A 59 6.33 -8.42 6.96
C ALA A 59 7.25 -7.43 6.23
N GLN A 60 6.73 -6.25 5.87
CA GLN A 60 7.51 -5.17 5.28
C GLN A 60 8.62 -4.70 6.22
N ALA A 61 8.29 -4.45 7.49
CA ALA A 61 9.26 -4.03 8.49
C ALA A 61 10.36 -5.08 8.71
N TYR A 62 9.99 -6.36 8.76
CA TYR A 62 10.93 -7.47 8.84
C TYR A 62 11.88 -7.48 7.64
N CYS A 63 11.34 -7.40 6.41
CA CYS A 63 12.15 -7.38 5.19
C CYS A 63 13.09 -6.18 5.15
N ARG A 64 12.65 -4.98 5.56
CA ARG A 64 13.52 -3.79 5.63
C ARG A 64 14.59 -3.87 6.73
N GLN A 65 14.35 -4.66 7.77
CA GLN A 65 15.32 -4.87 8.85
C GLN A 65 16.37 -5.94 8.51
N LYS A 66 15.98 -7.02 7.81
CA LYS A 66 16.83 -8.20 7.56
C LYS A 66 17.31 -8.34 6.12
N HIS A 67 16.63 -7.68 5.18
CA HIS A 67 16.83 -7.77 3.73
C HIS A 67 16.67 -6.37 3.11
N THR A 68 16.05 -6.26 1.93
CA THR A 68 15.77 -4.97 1.26
C THR A 68 14.33 -4.50 1.51
N ASP A 69 13.34 -5.20 0.96
CA ASP A 69 11.90 -4.92 1.13
C ASP A 69 11.10 -6.17 0.71
N LEU A 70 9.77 -6.13 0.83
CA LEU A 70 8.90 -7.14 0.25
C LEU A 70 9.06 -7.21 -1.28
N ALA A 71 8.98 -8.42 -1.81
CA ALA A 71 9.27 -8.73 -3.21
C ALA A 71 8.34 -8.03 -4.20
N THR A 72 8.90 -7.44 -5.27
CA THR A 72 8.15 -7.15 -6.50
C THR A 72 8.18 -8.41 -7.39
N ILE A 73 7.01 -8.88 -7.83
CA ILE A 73 6.86 -10.12 -8.60
C ILE A 73 6.18 -9.80 -9.94
N GLN A 74 6.78 -10.24 -11.05
CA GLN A 74 6.25 -10.01 -12.41
C GLN A 74 5.58 -11.24 -13.02
N SER A 75 5.97 -12.44 -12.56
CA SER A 75 5.41 -13.72 -13.00
C SER A 75 5.73 -14.75 -11.93
N PHE A 76 4.76 -15.61 -11.62
CA PHE A 76 4.94 -16.67 -10.63
C PHE A 76 4.16 -17.91 -11.02
N THR A 77 4.74 -19.07 -10.76
CA THR A 77 4.08 -20.37 -10.90
C THR A 77 4.05 -21.03 -9.51
N GLU A 78 2.84 -21.15 -8.96
CA GLU A 78 2.44 -21.83 -7.70
C GLU A 78 2.87 -21.22 -6.36
N VAL A 79 2.12 -20.22 -5.87
CA VAL A 79 2.29 -19.69 -4.49
C VAL A 79 1.17 -20.12 -3.57
N GLU A 80 1.55 -20.59 -2.37
CA GLU A 80 0.78 -20.45 -1.14
C GLU A 80 0.47 -18.95 -0.85
N ARG A 81 -0.43 -18.64 0.08
CA ARG A 81 -0.79 -17.24 0.39
C ARG A 81 0.39 -16.50 1.03
N VAL A 82 1.05 -15.60 0.29
CA VAL A 82 2.22 -14.82 0.75
C VAL A 82 2.03 -13.31 0.52
N TRP A 83 2.60 -12.48 1.40
CA TRP A 83 2.68 -11.04 1.20
C TRP A 83 3.77 -10.66 0.19
N ILE A 84 3.49 -9.66 -0.64
CA ILE A 84 4.42 -9.08 -1.62
C ILE A 84 4.46 -7.55 -1.44
N GLY A 85 5.41 -6.89 -2.12
CA GLY A 85 5.65 -5.45 -1.96
C GLY A 85 4.62 -4.54 -2.62
N LEU A 86 3.63 -5.09 -3.33
CA LEU A 86 2.55 -4.31 -3.92
C LEU A 86 1.50 -3.97 -2.85
N TYR A 87 1.23 -2.68 -2.67
CA TYR A 87 0.24 -2.16 -1.72
C TYR A 87 -0.39 -0.87 -2.24
N SER A 88 -1.49 -0.44 -1.62
CA SER A 88 -2.18 0.82 -1.95
C SER A 88 -2.30 1.68 -0.71
N GLU A 89 -2.16 3.00 -0.89
CA GLU A 89 -2.47 4.02 0.11
C GLU A 89 -3.72 4.79 -0.35
N MET A 90 -4.62 5.14 0.58
CA MET A 90 -5.81 5.96 0.26
C MET A 90 -5.54 7.43 0.59
N ASP A 91 -5.76 8.30 -0.39
CA ASP A 91 -5.60 9.75 -0.27
C ASP A 91 -6.97 10.44 -0.32
N TRP A 92 -7.54 10.75 0.85
CA TRP A 92 -8.85 11.38 0.98
C TRP A 92 -8.83 12.85 0.56
N ARG A 93 -9.71 13.23 -0.38
CA ARG A 93 -9.75 14.59 -0.95
C ARG A 93 -11.11 15.24 -0.80
N TRP A 94 -11.12 16.56 -0.60
CA TRP A 94 -12.33 17.37 -0.67
C TRP A 94 -12.79 17.53 -2.11
N SER A 95 -14.10 17.40 -2.35
CA SER A 95 -14.70 17.42 -3.69
C SER A 95 -14.58 18.77 -4.41
N ASP A 96 -14.35 19.84 -3.66
CA ASP A 96 -14.11 21.19 -4.17
C ASP A 96 -12.62 21.47 -4.47
N GLY A 97 -11.73 20.50 -4.20
CA GLY A 97 -10.29 20.61 -4.39
C GLY A 97 -9.57 21.41 -3.28
N PHE A 98 -10.16 21.60 -2.10
CA PHE A 98 -9.48 22.26 -0.99
C PHE A 98 -8.22 21.50 -0.55
N THR A 99 -7.09 22.20 -0.57
CA THR A 99 -5.73 21.68 -0.28
C THR A 99 -4.92 22.61 0.64
N GLY A 100 -5.56 23.63 1.22
CA GLY A 100 -4.91 24.58 2.13
C GLY A 100 -4.71 24.02 3.55
N SER A 101 -4.24 24.86 4.47
CA SER A 101 -4.11 24.49 5.88
C SER A 101 -5.43 23.95 6.45
N GLY A 102 -5.39 22.77 7.07
CA GLY A 102 -6.56 22.10 7.60
C GLY A 102 -7.26 21.17 6.61
N ALA A 103 -6.84 21.12 5.33
CA ALA A 103 -7.39 20.18 4.35
C ALA A 103 -7.12 18.71 4.73
N GLU A 104 -6.14 18.46 5.59
CA GLU A 104 -5.76 17.18 6.17
C GLU A 104 -6.58 16.78 7.40
N TYR A 105 -7.38 17.69 7.97
CA TYR A 105 -8.15 17.39 9.19
C TYR A 105 -9.16 16.27 8.94
N ARG A 106 -9.07 15.19 9.71
CA ARG A 106 -10.02 14.09 9.71
C ARG A 106 -10.35 13.74 11.16
N ASP A 107 -11.64 13.59 11.47
CA ASP A 107 -12.10 13.18 12.80
C ASP A 107 -12.84 11.83 12.71
N TRP A 108 -12.10 10.80 12.30
CA TRP A 108 -12.60 9.44 12.12
C TRP A 108 -13.16 8.84 13.41
N GLU A 109 -14.14 7.96 13.28
CA GLU A 109 -14.57 7.13 14.40
C GLU A 109 -13.50 6.10 14.77
N THR A 110 -13.02 6.18 15.99
CA THR A 110 -11.95 5.28 16.46
C THR A 110 -12.48 4.02 17.12
N SER A 111 -13.73 4.00 17.61
CA SER A 111 -14.28 2.80 18.26
C SER A 111 -14.58 1.66 17.31
N ASP A 112 -14.77 1.98 16.03
CA ASP A 112 -15.19 1.06 14.96
C ASP A 112 -14.13 0.93 13.86
N ASP A 113 -12.90 1.41 14.13
CA ASP A 113 -11.75 1.32 13.23
C ASP A 113 -11.94 2.02 11.86
N GLU A 114 -12.68 3.12 11.82
CA GLU A 114 -12.90 3.92 10.61
C GLU A 114 -11.63 4.68 10.16
N PRO A 115 -11.40 4.86 8.85
CA PRO A 115 -12.14 4.22 7.76
C PRO A 115 -11.77 2.73 7.64
N ASP A 116 -12.77 1.86 7.61
CA ASP A 116 -12.58 0.41 7.64
C ASP A 116 -12.56 -0.21 6.23
N PHE A 117 -12.98 0.57 5.22
CA PHE A 117 -13.09 0.16 3.82
C PHE A 117 -13.87 -1.15 3.67
N TYR A 118 -15.01 -1.28 4.35
CA TYR A 118 -15.81 -2.50 4.34
C TYR A 118 -16.07 -3.00 2.92
N TYR A 119 -15.64 -4.24 2.66
CA TYR A 119 -15.66 -4.90 1.34
C TYR A 119 -14.97 -4.13 0.18
N ALA A 120 -14.08 -3.18 0.49
CA ALA A 120 -13.31 -2.40 -0.46
C ALA A 120 -14.15 -1.58 -1.46
N TYR A 121 -15.31 -1.05 -1.05
CA TYR A 121 -16.12 -0.14 -1.88
C TYR A 121 -16.60 1.13 -1.16
N GLN A 122 -16.21 1.34 0.09
CA GLN A 122 -16.52 2.54 0.86
C GLN A 122 -15.44 3.59 0.60
N PHE A 123 -15.78 4.61 -0.19
CA PHE A 123 -14.82 5.61 -0.69
C PHE A 123 -15.38 7.03 -0.61
N CYS A 124 -16.50 7.23 0.07
CA CYS A 124 -17.10 8.52 0.35
C CYS A 124 -17.29 8.68 1.86
N VAL A 125 -17.20 9.92 2.36
CA VAL A 125 -17.25 10.19 3.79
C VAL A 125 -18.58 10.85 4.16
N LEU A 126 -19.14 10.42 5.29
CA LEU A 126 -20.26 11.09 5.95
C LEU A 126 -19.91 11.45 7.39
N ILE A 127 -20.68 12.37 7.97
CA ILE A 127 -20.60 12.69 9.40
C ILE A 127 -21.74 11.98 10.10
N ALA A 128 -21.41 11.08 11.03
CA ALA A 128 -22.38 10.34 11.83
C ALA A 128 -22.99 11.22 12.92
N LYS A 129 -24.01 10.71 13.64
CA LYS A 129 -24.75 11.48 14.66
C LYS A 129 -23.88 11.98 15.81
N ASN A 130 -22.75 11.33 16.07
CA ASN A 130 -21.78 11.70 17.09
C ASN A 130 -20.76 12.75 16.59
N GLY A 131 -20.86 13.20 15.34
CA GLY A 131 -19.94 14.16 14.73
C GLY A 131 -18.67 13.55 14.13
N LYS A 132 -18.50 12.23 14.21
CA LYS A 132 -17.32 11.51 13.67
C LYS A 132 -17.50 11.14 12.20
N TYR A 133 -16.38 10.99 11.52
CA TYR A 133 -16.32 10.63 10.10
C TYR A 133 -16.41 9.12 9.95
N TRP A 134 -17.19 8.68 8.97
CA TRP A 134 -17.36 7.29 8.57
C TRP A 134 -17.20 7.20 7.06
N ASP A 135 -16.51 6.18 6.55
CA ASP A 135 -16.53 5.85 5.14
C ASP A 135 -17.75 4.98 4.79
N ASP A 136 -18.33 5.24 3.62
CA ASP A 136 -19.44 4.45 3.13
C ASP A 136 -19.46 4.42 1.60
N SER A 137 -20.31 3.56 1.04
CA SER A 137 -20.56 3.48 -0.38
C SER A 137 -21.08 4.80 -0.90
N CYS A 138 -20.38 5.37 -1.89
CA CYS A 138 -20.80 6.57 -2.60
C CYS A 138 -22.17 6.45 -3.29
N SER A 139 -22.70 5.23 -3.44
CA SER A 139 -24.00 4.98 -4.07
C SER A 139 -25.19 5.08 -3.11
N ILE A 140 -24.94 5.15 -1.79
CA ILE A 140 -26.00 5.29 -0.80
C ILE A 140 -26.49 6.72 -0.75
N SER A 141 -27.81 6.88 -0.70
CA SER A 141 -28.46 8.20 -0.63
C SER A 141 -28.54 8.69 0.81
N TYR A 142 -27.82 9.77 1.12
CA TYR A 142 -27.87 10.47 2.40
C TYR A 142 -28.32 11.93 2.22
N PRO A 143 -28.89 12.56 3.27
CA PRO A 143 -28.93 14.02 3.36
C PRO A 143 -27.52 14.61 3.29
N PHE A 144 -27.39 15.81 2.70
CA PHE A 144 -26.10 16.43 2.46
C PHE A 144 -26.08 17.92 2.84
N ILE A 145 -24.88 18.48 2.99
CA ILE A 145 -24.62 19.89 3.31
C ILE A 145 -23.93 20.52 2.11
N CYS A 146 -24.41 21.70 1.68
CA CYS A 146 -23.74 22.56 0.70
C CYS A 146 -23.15 23.78 1.40
N TYR A 147 -22.05 24.30 0.88
CA TYR A 147 -21.49 25.58 1.31
C TYR A 147 -21.54 26.59 0.17
N ASN A 148 -21.70 27.88 0.48
CA ASN A 148 -21.62 28.95 -0.51
C ASN A 148 -20.19 29.51 -0.52
N GLY A 149 -19.51 29.46 -1.66
CA GLY A 149 -18.09 29.82 -1.82
C GLY A 149 -17.72 31.29 -1.63
N ASN A 150 -18.58 32.10 -1.02
CA ASN A 150 -18.38 33.54 -0.86
C ASN A 150 -17.43 33.91 0.32
N GLU A 151 -16.80 32.92 0.96
CA GLU A 151 -15.88 33.12 2.10
C GLU A 151 -14.43 32.68 1.86
N LYS A 152 -13.97 32.57 0.60
CA LYS A 152 -12.53 32.42 0.30
C LYS A 152 -11.65 33.61 0.78
N GLN A 153 -12.24 34.66 1.36
CA GLN A 153 -11.52 35.83 1.91
C GLN A 153 -11.41 35.90 3.43
N LEU A 154 -12.18 35.15 4.23
CA LEU A 154 -12.19 35.39 5.69
C LEU A 154 -10.97 34.79 6.40
N LEU A 155 -10.43 33.65 5.95
CA LEU A 155 -9.22 33.06 6.55
C LEU A 155 -7.93 33.85 6.26
N HIS A 156 -7.83 34.53 5.12
CA HIS A 156 -6.68 35.41 4.84
C HIS A 156 -6.72 36.72 5.65
N SER A 157 -7.90 37.22 6.01
CA SER A 157 -8.03 38.49 6.76
C SER A 157 -7.78 38.37 8.26
N VAL A 158 -7.95 37.17 8.84
CA VAL A 158 -7.76 36.91 10.28
C VAL A 158 -6.29 36.62 10.60
N LEU A 159 -5.55 35.98 9.69
CA LEU A 159 -4.13 35.63 9.88
C LEU A 159 -3.14 36.77 9.63
N THR A 160 -3.57 37.91 9.03
CA THR A 160 -2.73 39.11 8.87
C THR A 160 -3.01 40.20 9.91
N LYS A 161 -3.82 39.92 10.93
CA LYS A 161 -4.22 40.88 11.98
C LYS A 161 -3.69 40.56 13.38
N THR A 162 -2.72 39.67 13.51
CA THR A 162 -1.89 39.44 14.70
C THR A 162 -0.43 39.62 14.34
#